data_AF-A0A1Q7R6P9-F1
#
_entry.id   AF-A0A1Q7R6P9-F1
#
_cell.length_a   1.000
_cell.length_b   1.000
_cell.length_c   1.000
_cell.angle_alpha   90.00
_cell.angle_beta   90.00
_cell.angle_gamma   90.00
#
_symmetry.space_group_name_H-M   'P 1'
#
loop_
_entity.id
_entity.type
_entity.pdbx_description
1 polymer ?
#
loop_
_entity_poly.entity_id
_entity_poly.type
_entity_poly.pdbx_seq_one_letter_code
_entity_poly.pdbx_strand_id
1 'polypeptide(L)'
;MLEEARTTRRTLIQLAAVLIAPVVACSGDRPAGPDPLASCGDRATQITLAVGQYVSVDPASDSGCVTFPANAAADSAEYLVVPQSVAGASGRTATFQLRGGAVGATAPLVASVQAPPAWGASVATTFDAFRRSLARRRSYTMPAARRPSLAATGVTGAVATGPPALGALGSFTVCDTLNCSSFKNVGARVKAVGAHVAIYVDTLAPTPGLDSADLDTLKQVFDSRLYPLDTTAFGGVSDIDANTVVIVLMTGVVNKLVPRSSQCASASFVAGFFFPGDLDPAFASRFNQGEIFYSIVADSTGTLSCPHTATEVKRQTPSTFTHEFQHMINFVQHVLVRRGQSEEGWLDEGLSKYAEELAGRSYLPGDPATFTRYAIDPVYDAYQYLSATGSYPLEIPEDTGKIGEIGASWLFTRYLVDQFGDSLPHRLVNSALSGSANVAAQTGQPFATSLTNWALANWVSDLPGFTAPPQLRYTSWHFRTTYQSLHSQDPGDFLLPFPLVPKASSGDAITLSGVLQSGSGLYQRALQRGGAAGFGLLFAGAGGAPLPLAVAARLNIIRIR
;
A
#
# COMPACT_ATOMS: atom_id res chain seq x y z
N MET A 1 60.21 -3.39 9.26
CA MET A 1 61.48 -3.22 10.01
C MET A 1 61.24 -2.11 11.01
N LEU A 2 60.98 -2.48 12.27
CA LEU A 2 61.96 -2.64 13.37
C LEU A 2 62.03 -1.30 14.15
N GLU A 3 61.41 -1.21 15.33
CA GLU A 3 62.01 -1.48 16.68
C GLU A 3 62.75 -0.24 17.19
N GLU A 4 62.85 0.14 18.47
CA GLU A 4 62.38 -0.24 19.83
C GLU A 4 62.84 1.01 20.67
N ALA A 5 62.32 1.44 21.83
CA ALA A 5 62.41 0.80 23.14
C ALA A 5 61.88 1.71 24.29
N ARG A 6 61.01 1.12 25.14
CA ARG A 6 61.07 0.95 26.63
C ARG A 6 61.28 2.16 27.56
N THR A 7 60.43 2.33 28.60
CA THR A 7 60.54 1.75 29.98
C THR A 7 59.20 1.90 30.75
N THR A 8 58.82 1.28 31.90
CA THR A 8 58.95 -0.06 32.53
C THR A 8 58.02 -0.14 33.78
N ARG A 9 57.20 -1.21 33.87
CA ARG A 9 56.65 -2.03 35.00
C ARG A 9 56.16 -1.46 36.36
N ARG A 10 55.05 -2.08 36.84
CA ARG A 10 54.92 -2.92 38.08
C ARG A 10 53.57 -3.70 38.06
N THR A 11 53.51 -5.02 37.79
CA THR A 11 53.54 -6.24 38.65
C THR A 11 52.30 -6.51 39.51
N LEU A 12 51.60 -7.63 39.25
CA LEU A 12 51.22 -8.68 40.24
C LEU A 12 50.56 -9.90 39.54
N ILE A 13 51.09 -11.08 39.85
CA ILE A 13 50.67 -12.42 39.39
C ILE A 13 50.05 -13.13 40.59
N GLN A 14 48.91 -13.81 40.41
CA GLN A 14 48.48 -14.90 41.29
C GLN A 14 47.99 -16.10 40.47
N LEU A 15 48.58 -17.26 40.77
CA LEU A 15 48.20 -18.59 40.34
C LEU A 15 46.84 -18.98 40.94
N ALA A 16 45.98 -19.65 40.17
CA ALA A 16 44.90 -20.47 40.71
C ALA A 16 44.97 -21.87 40.11
N ALA A 17 45.07 -22.85 41.00
CA ALA A 17 45.22 -24.27 40.73
C ALA A 17 43.93 -24.91 40.20
N VAL A 18 44.09 -25.86 39.27
CA VAL A 18 43.02 -26.71 38.75
C VAL A 18 42.73 -27.81 39.77
N LEU A 19 41.53 -27.81 40.36
CA LEU A 19 40.97 -28.90 41.15
C LEU A 19 40.04 -29.72 40.24
N ILE A 20 40.43 -30.97 39.97
CA ILE A 20 39.61 -31.98 39.29
C ILE A 20 38.74 -32.64 40.36
N ALA A 21 37.41 -32.46 40.27
CA ALA A 21 36.43 -33.21 41.05
C ALA A 21 35.81 -34.31 40.16
N PRO A 22 35.58 -35.54 40.67
CA PRO A 22 34.95 -36.60 39.91
C PRO A 22 33.43 -36.41 39.94
N VAL A 23 32.81 -36.18 38.78
CA VAL A 23 31.35 -36.23 38.67
C VAL A 23 30.97 -37.68 38.36
N VAL A 24 30.30 -38.29 39.33
CA VAL A 24 29.66 -39.60 39.23
C VAL A 24 28.59 -39.55 38.14
N ALA A 25 28.66 -40.51 37.21
CA ALA A 25 27.68 -40.71 36.16
C ALA A 25 26.32 -41.12 36.74
N CYS A 26 25.29 -40.31 36.51
CA CYS A 26 23.90 -40.75 36.47
C CYS A 26 23.45 -40.74 35.01
N SER A 27 22.87 -41.86 34.58
CA SER A 27 22.44 -42.10 33.21
C SER A 27 21.22 -41.27 32.83
N GLY A 28 21.24 -40.77 31.59
CA GLY A 28 20.04 -40.47 30.82
C GLY A 28 19.59 -39.01 30.89
N ASP A 29 19.97 -38.24 29.87
CA ASP A 29 19.03 -37.37 29.17
C ASP A 29 19.64 -37.00 27.82
N ARG A 30 19.00 -37.44 26.74
CA ARG A 30 19.21 -36.87 25.41
C ARG A 30 18.68 -35.44 25.44
N PRO A 31 19.23 -34.49 24.67
CA PRO A 31 18.54 -33.22 24.44
C PRO A 31 17.18 -33.58 23.83
N ALA A 32 16.10 -33.28 24.54
CA ALA A 32 14.77 -33.37 23.98
C ALA A 32 14.75 -32.49 22.71
N GLY A 33 14.48 -33.10 21.56
CA GLY A 33 14.04 -32.34 20.40
C GLY A 33 12.77 -31.55 20.74
N PRO A 34 12.34 -30.58 19.92
CA PRO A 34 11.10 -29.87 20.17
C PRO A 34 9.97 -30.87 20.39
N ASP A 35 9.18 -30.67 21.44
CA ASP A 35 8.08 -31.57 21.79
C ASP A 35 7.19 -31.79 20.54
N PRO A 36 6.85 -33.05 20.22
CA PRO A 36 5.89 -33.31 19.17
C PRO A 36 4.56 -32.65 19.54
N LEU A 37 4.01 -31.84 18.62
CA LEU A 37 2.70 -31.24 18.78
C LEU A 37 1.64 -32.28 19.11
N ALA A 38 0.65 -31.88 19.92
CA ALA A 38 -0.57 -32.66 20.08
C ALA A 38 -1.14 -32.99 18.69
N SER A 39 -1.42 -34.26 18.43
CA SER A 39 -2.22 -34.68 17.28
C SER A 39 -3.48 -33.82 17.21
N CYS A 40 -3.92 -33.41 16.02
CA CYS A 40 -5.25 -32.82 15.83
C CYS A 40 -6.28 -33.72 16.54
N GLY A 41 -6.71 -33.33 17.75
CA GLY A 41 -7.61 -34.13 18.58
C GLY A 41 -9.06 -33.94 18.15
N ASP A 42 -10.00 -34.41 18.97
CA ASP A 42 -11.45 -34.38 18.71
C ASP A 42 -12.06 -32.97 18.48
N ARG A 43 -11.25 -31.90 18.66
CA ARG A 43 -11.65 -30.50 18.44
C ARG A 43 -11.27 -29.94 17.06
N ALA A 44 -10.65 -30.75 16.21
CA ALA A 44 -10.23 -30.29 14.89
C ALA A 44 -11.42 -29.98 13.98
N THR A 45 -11.36 -28.87 13.25
CA THR A 45 -12.39 -28.54 12.25
C THR A 45 -12.28 -29.51 11.07
N GLN A 46 -13.34 -30.25 10.78
CA GLN A 46 -13.39 -31.13 9.62
C GLN A 46 -13.73 -30.33 8.34
N ILE A 47 -12.84 -30.39 7.36
CA ILE A 47 -12.96 -29.68 6.08
C ILE A 47 -13.51 -30.65 5.02
N THR A 48 -14.76 -30.45 4.63
CA THR A 48 -15.38 -31.15 3.50
C THR A 48 -15.96 -30.10 2.56
N LEU A 49 -15.34 -29.93 1.40
CA LEU A 49 -15.69 -28.90 0.43
C LEU A 49 -15.94 -29.53 -0.94
N ALA A 50 -17.00 -29.10 -1.62
CA ALA A 50 -17.15 -29.28 -3.06
C ALA A 50 -16.23 -28.30 -3.82
N VAL A 51 -15.96 -28.56 -5.10
CA VAL A 51 -15.19 -27.63 -5.95
C VAL A 51 -15.90 -26.27 -5.98
N GLY A 52 -15.15 -25.21 -5.69
CA GLY A 52 -15.69 -23.85 -5.55
C GLY A 52 -16.16 -23.48 -4.15
N GLN A 53 -16.38 -24.45 -3.25
CA GLN A 53 -16.71 -24.14 -1.85
C GLN A 53 -15.45 -23.75 -1.06
N TYR A 54 -15.64 -22.82 -0.13
CA TYR A 54 -14.58 -22.28 0.69
C TYR A 54 -15.05 -22.01 2.12
N VAL A 55 -14.08 -21.95 3.03
CA VAL A 55 -14.30 -21.67 4.46
C VAL A 55 -13.15 -20.84 5.00
N SER A 56 -13.41 -20.05 6.05
CA SER A 56 -12.40 -19.33 6.82
C SER A 56 -12.46 -19.81 8.26
N VAL A 57 -11.38 -20.42 8.72
CA VAL A 57 -11.30 -21.05 10.04
C VAL A 57 -10.54 -20.15 11.00
N ASP A 58 -11.11 -19.90 12.18
CA ASP A 58 -10.44 -19.20 13.27
C ASP A 58 -9.61 -20.21 14.09
N PRO A 59 -8.28 -20.14 14.10
CA PRO A 59 -7.45 -21.08 14.85
C PRO A 59 -7.68 -21.00 16.37
N ALA A 60 -8.28 -19.91 16.89
CA ALA A 60 -8.68 -19.85 18.30
C ALA A 60 -9.87 -20.77 18.62
N SER A 61 -10.66 -21.17 17.61
CA SER A 61 -11.84 -22.02 17.80
C SER A 61 -11.53 -23.52 17.81
N ASP A 62 -10.46 -23.94 17.14
CA ASP A 62 -10.09 -25.35 16.94
C ASP A 62 -8.64 -25.65 17.35
N SER A 63 -8.00 -24.74 18.09
CA SER A 63 -6.57 -24.80 18.44
C SER A 63 -5.64 -24.89 17.22
N GLY A 64 -6.06 -24.32 16.10
CA GLY A 64 -5.33 -24.28 14.84
C GLY A 64 -5.38 -25.58 14.04
N CYS A 65 -6.18 -26.55 14.46
CA CYS A 65 -6.20 -27.89 13.87
C CYS A 65 -7.38 -28.06 12.91
N VAL A 66 -7.07 -28.34 11.63
CA VAL A 66 -8.07 -28.72 10.62
C VAL A 66 -7.75 -30.08 10.02
N THR A 67 -8.78 -30.86 9.67
CA THR A 67 -8.61 -32.19 9.05
C THR A 67 -9.37 -32.30 7.74
N PHE A 68 -8.77 -33.01 6.79
CA PHE A 68 -9.35 -33.29 5.49
C PHE A 68 -9.64 -34.79 5.39
N PRO A 69 -10.81 -35.20 4.90
CA PRO A 69 -11.16 -36.61 4.77
C PRO A 69 -10.26 -37.30 3.73
N ALA A 70 -10.27 -38.62 3.74
CA ALA A 70 -9.66 -39.39 2.66
C ALA A 70 -10.34 -39.07 1.33
N ASN A 71 -9.55 -38.99 0.25
CA ASN A 71 -10.09 -38.79 -1.08
C ASN A 71 -10.50 -40.15 -1.66
N ALA A 72 -11.76 -40.52 -1.47
CA ALA A 72 -12.31 -41.77 -1.98
C ALA A 72 -12.50 -41.79 -3.52
N ALA A 73 -12.36 -40.64 -4.20
CA ALA A 73 -12.47 -40.57 -5.65
C ALA A 73 -11.20 -41.07 -6.35
N ALA A 74 -11.34 -41.44 -7.63
CA ALA A 74 -10.21 -41.78 -8.49
C ALA A 74 -9.38 -40.54 -8.88
N ASP A 75 -10.04 -39.40 -9.00
CA ASP A 75 -9.39 -38.13 -9.36
C ASP A 75 -8.73 -37.47 -8.14
N SER A 76 -7.73 -36.65 -8.39
CA SER A 76 -7.07 -35.86 -7.33
C SER A 76 -7.93 -34.68 -6.88
N ALA A 77 -7.96 -34.40 -5.58
CA ALA A 77 -8.44 -33.15 -5.02
C ALA A 77 -7.30 -32.14 -4.83
N GLU A 78 -7.65 -30.86 -4.88
CA GLU A 78 -6.72 -29.77 -4.66
C GLU A 78 -7.38 -28.61 -3.93
N TYR A 79 -6.66 -28.07 -2.96
CA TYR A 79 -7.09 -26.93 -2.15
C TYR A 79 -6.07 -25.80 -2.23
N LEU A 80 -6.56 -24.56 -2.35
CA LEU A 80 -5.77 -23.40 -2.00
C LEU A 80 -5.99 -23.11 -0.51
N VAL A 81 -4.88 -23.00 0.22
CA VAL A 81 -4.84 -22.75 1.66
C VAL A 81 -4.09 -21.44 1.89
N VAL A 82 -4.74 -20.50 2.58
CA VAL A 82 -4.23 -19.14 2.79
C VAL A 82 -4.27 -18.79 4.29
N PRO A 83 -3.15 -18.99 5.02
CA PRO A 83 -2.95 -18.36 6.32
C PRO A 83 -2.92 -16.84 6.17
N GLN A 84 -3.80 -16.15 6.86
CA GLN A 84 -4.01 -14.71 6.75
C GLN A 84 -4.20 -14.09 8.12
N SER A 85 -3.87 -12.81 8.27
CA SER A 85 -4.37 -11.98 9.37
C SER A 85 -5.48 -11.08 8.83
N VAL A 86 -6.66 -11.15 9.45
CA VAL A 86 -7.83 -10.29 9.14
C VAL A 86 -8.09 -9.30 10.26
N ALA A 87 -7.01 -8.80 10.87
CA ALA A 87 -7.12 -7.70 11.82
C ALA A 87 -7.95 -6.56 11.20
N GLY A 88 -8.61 -5.77 12.04
CA GLY A 88 -9.25 -4.52 11.62
C GLY A 88 -8.48 -3.30 12.11
N ALA A 89 -7.19 -3.50 12.38
CA ALA A 89 -6.28 -2.49 12.91
C ALA A 89 -4.87 -2.74 12.40
N SER A 90 -4.18 -1.66 12.06
CA SER A 90 -2.80 -1.67 11.57
C SER A 90 -1.77 -2.13 12.62
N GLY A 91 -0.59 -2.55 12.14
CA GLY A 91 0.59 -2.79 12.98
C GLY A 91 0.54 -4.05 13.86
N ARG A 92 -0.41 -4.95 13.59
CA ARG A 92 -0.47 -6.26 14.26
C ARG A 92 0.42 -7.24 13.52
N THR A 93 1.21 -8.00 14.28
CA THR A 93 2.14 -8.97 13.73
C THR A 93 2.29 -10.20 14.61
N ALA A 94 2.45 -11.38 13.99
CA ALA A 94 2.80 -12.63 14.66
C ALA A 94 3.52 -13.57 13.70
N THR A 95 4.57 -14.25 14.18
CA THR A 95 5.15 -15.38 13.44
C THR A 95 4.21 -16.57 13.46
N PHE A 96 4.15 -17.33 12.37
CA PHE A 96 3.33 -18.53 12.26
C PHE A 96 4.05 -19.69 11.59
N GLN A 97 3.52 -20.88 11.78
CA GLN A 97 3.79 -22.08 11.01
C GLN A 97 2.47 -22.74 10.61
N LEU A 98 2.43 -23.27 9.39
CA LEU A 98 1.42 -24.17 8.87
C LEU A 98 2.11 -25.49 8.52
N ARG A 99 1.71 -26.57 9.21
CA ARG A 99 2.30 -27.91 9.05
C ARG A 99 1.26 -28.93 8.66
N GLY A 100 1.56 -29.72 7.65
CA GLY A 100 0.83 -30.92 7.29
C GLY A 100 1.30 -32.13 8.07
N GLY A 101 0.38 -33.08 8.27
CA GLY A 101 0.69 -34.41 8.76
C GLY A 101 -0.43 -35.40 8.44
N ALA A 102 -0.16 -36.69 8.59
CA ALA A 102 -1.22 -37.70 8.59
C ALA A 102 -2.21 -37.41 9.75
N VAL A 103 -3.48 -37.73 9.56
CA VAL A 103 -4.49 -37.56 10.63
C VAL A 103 -4.05 -38.34 11.87
N GLY A 104 -3.99 -37.67 13.02
CA GLY A 104 -3.54 -38.28 14.29
C GLY A 104 -2.01 -38.32 14.48
N ALA A 105 -1.20 -37.96 13.48
CA ALA A 105 0.25 -37.89 13.61
C ALA A 105 0.73 -36.55 14.15
N THR A 106 1.83 -36.57 14.90
CA THR A 106 2.50 -35.37 15.39
C THR A 106 3.44 -34.84 14.31
N ALA A 107 3.25 -33.61 13.85
CA ALA A 107 4.17 -32.96 12.91
C ALA A 107 5.31 -32.28 13.68
N PRO A 108 6.60 -32.49 13.33
CA PRO A 108 7.69 -31.77 13.96
C PRO A 108 7.67 -30.29 13.55
N LEU A 109 7.69 -29.39 14.53
CA LEU A 109 7.89 -27.97 14.27
C LEU A 109 9.38 -27.68 14.16
N VAL A 110 9.79 -27.18 13.00
CA VAL A 110 11.13 -26.59 12.83
C VAL A 110 10.97 -25.09 12.83
N ALA A 111 11.75 -24.38 13.64
CA ALA A 111 11.80 -22.92 13.60
C ALA A 111 12.46 -22.47 12.28
N SER A 112 11.68 -22.30 11.22
CA SER A 112 12.13 -21.61 10.00
C SER A 112 11.57 -20.19 10.01
N VAL A 113 12.43 -19.23 10.32
CA VAL A 113 12.14 -17.81 10.09
C VAL A 113 12.63 -17.50 8.68
N GLN A 114 11.72 -17.49 7.70
CA GLN A 114 12.02 -16.75 6.47
C GLN A 114 11.83 -15.28 6.80
N ALA A 115 12.94 -14.53 6.83
CA ALA A 115 12.87 -13.09 6.82
C ALA A 115 12.09 -12.67 5.56
N PRO A 116 11.16 -11.70 5.66
CA PRO A 116 10.55 -11.14 4.47
C PRO A 116 11.67 -10.65 3.53
N PRO A 117 11.57 -10.87 2.21
CA PRO A 117 12.50 -10.26 1.29
C PRO A 117 12.53 -8.74 1.53
N ALA A 118 13.73 -8.19 1.67
CA ALA A 118 13.94 -6.76 1.80
C ALA A 118 13.77 -6.11 0.42
N TRP A 119 12.55 -5.69 0.13
CA TRP A 119 12.30 -4.80 -1.00
C TRP A 119 12.54 -3.36 -0.55
N GLY A 120 13.37 -2.64 -1.30
CA GLY A 120 13.71 -1.26 -0.98
C GLY A 120 12.48 -0.36 -1.05
N ALA A 121 12.35 0.54 -0.06
CA ALA A 121 11.33 1.56 -0.11
C ALA A 121 11.63 2.57 -1.23
N SER A 122 10.60 3.04 -1.95
CA SER A 122 10.78 4.13 -2.92
C SER A 122 10.68 5.48 -2.20
N VAL A 123 11.33 6.50 -2.74
CA VAL A 123 11.30 7.86 -2.18
C VAL A 123 9.89 8.45 -2.25
N ALA A 124 9.17 8.21 -3.35
CA ALA A 124 7.81 8.73 -3.55
C ALA A 124 6.84 8.15 -2.50
N THR A 125 6.80 6.83 -2.42
CA THR A 125 5.98 6.11 -1.43
C THR A 125 6.34 6.50 0.01
N THR A 126 7.63 6.69 0.34
CA THR A 126 8.07 7.16 1.68
C THR A 126 7.60 8.58 1.98
N PHE A 127 7.46 9.41 0.95
CA PHE A 127 6.93 10.76 1.09
C PHE A 127 5.42 10.74 1.32
N ASP A 128 4.68 9.95 0.54
CA ASP A 128 3.22 9.84 0.59
C ASP A 128 2.76 9.33 1.96
N ALA A 129 3.37 8.24 2.40
CA ALA A 129 3.40 7.73 3.77
C ALA A 129 3.38 8.80 4.86
N PHE A 130 4.38 9.66 4.82
CA PHE A 130 4.57 10.70 5.82
C PHE A 130 3.43 11.73 5.76
N ARG A 131 2.90 12.06 4.57
CA ARG A 131 1.76 12.98 4.43
C ARG A 131 0.49 12.40 5.05
N ARG A 132 0.23 11.10 4.89
CA ARG A 132 -0.90 10.41 5.55
C ARG A 132 -0.77 10.44 7.08
N SER A 133 0.45 10.25 7.59
CA SER A 133 0.77 10.41 9.01
C SER A 133 0.41 11.80 9.52
N LEU A 134 0.79 12.85 8.77
CA LEU A 134 0.47 14.23 9.11
C LEU A 134 -1.03 14.50 9.11
N ALA A 135 -1.76 14.03 8.09
CA ALA A 135 -3.22 14.18 8.00
C ALA A 135 -3.91 13.58 9.22
N ARG A 136 -3.51 12.36 9.60
CA ARG A 136 -4.08 11.62 10.73
C ARG A 136 -3.74 12.23 12.08
N ARG A 137 -2.47 12.55 12.30
CA ARG A 137 -1.99 13.09 13.58
C ARG A 137 -2.32 14.57 13.74
N ARG A 138 -2.68 15.26 12.66
CA ARG A 138 -2.89 16.71 12.58
C ARG A 138 -1.75 17.49 13.24
N SER A 139 -0.52 17.04 12.99
CA SER A 139 0.69 17.52 13.66
C SER A 139 1.69 18.00 12.63
N TYR A 140 1.54 19.24 12.19
CA TYR A 140 2.38 19.84 11.16
C TYR A 140 3.55 20.62 11.76
N THR A 141 4.75 20.47 11.20
CA THR A 141 5.86 21.38 11.54
C THR A 141 5.52 22.78 11.05
N MET A 142 5.61 23.76 11.95
CA MET A 142 5.27 25.14 11.61
C MET A 142 6.38 25.77 10.75
N PRO A 143 6.05 26.43 9.64
CA PRO A 143 7.01 27.25 8.91
C PRO A 143 7.60 28.31 9.82
N ALA A 144 8.85 28.70 9.59
CA ALA A 144 9.42 29.86 10.27
C ALA A 144 8.52 31.08 10.07
N ALA A 145 8.22 31.80 11.15
CA ALA A 145 7.31 32.93 11.13
C ALA A 145 7.67 33.89 9.98
N ARG A 146 6.71 34.14 9.10
CA ARG A 146 6.85 35.09 7.99
C ARG A 146 7.24 36.43 8.58
N ARG A 147 8.51 36.84 8.45
CA ARG A 147 8.87 38.24 8.70
C ARG A 147 8.08 39.07 7.70
N PRO A 148 7.20 39.99 8.11
CA PRO A 148 6.56 40.88 7.17
C PRO A 148 7.68 41.60 6.42
N SER A 149 7.71 41.43 5.10
CA SER A 149 8.55 42.26 4.25
C SER A 149 8.09 43.70 4.46
N LEU A 150 8.93 44.53 5.06
CA LEU A 150 8.71 45.97 5.22
C LEU A 150 8.75 46.73 3.87
N ALA A 151 8.74 46.03 2.73
CA ALA A 151 8.83 46.62 1.39
C ALA A 151 7.52 46.54 0.57
N ALA A 152 6.35 46.48 1.23
CA ALA A 152 5.07 46.72 0.58
C ALA A 152 4.19 47.64 1.44
N THR A 153 4.43 48.94 1.33
CA THR A 153 3.41 49.93 1.70
C THR A 153 2.24 49.81 0.72
N GLY A 154 1.11 49.28 1.16
CA GLY A 154 -0.16 49.47 0.48
C GLY A 154 -1.06 48.24 0.44
N VAL A 155 -2.21 48.40 1.11
CA VAL A 155 -3.43 47.57 1.05
C VAL A 155 -3.33 46.25 1.83
N THR A 156 -3.99 46.22 2.99
CA THR A 156 -4.62 45.00 3.52
C THR A 156 -5.53 44.44 2.42
N GLY A 157 -4.98 43.58 1.56
CA GLY A 157 -5.70 42.98 0.46
C GLY A 157 -6.90 42.23 1.02
N ALA A 158 -8.10 42.67 0.64
CA ALA A 158 -9.25 41.79 0.71
C ALA A 158 -8.85 40.48 0.02
N VAL A 159 -9.22 39.34 0.61
CA VAL A 159 -9.13 38.05 -0.09
C VAL A 159 -9.86 38.25 -1.42
N ALA A 160 -9.11 38.15 -2.53
CA ALA A 160 -9.69 38.35 -3.85
C ALA A 160 -10.74 37.26 -4.04
N THR A 161 -12.00 37.66 -4.19
CA THR A 161 -13.10 36.73 -4.43
C THR A 161 -13.13 36.36 -5.91
N GLY A 162 -13.25 35.07 -6.20
CA GLY A 162 -13.19 34.52 -7.55
C GLY A 162 -11.78 34.17 -8.04
N PRO A 163 -11.68 33.62 -9.26
CA PRO A 163 -10.44 33.02 -9.73
C PRO A 163 -9.34 34.06 -9.93
N PRO A 164 -8.07 33.69 -9.73
CA PRO A 164 -6.96 34.60 -9.89
C PRO A 164 -6.82 35.04 -11.37
N ALA A 165 -6.39 36.27 -11.60
CA ALA A 165 -6.18 36.77 -12.95
C ALA A 165 -4.99 36.08 -13.65
N LEU A 166 -5.12 35.82 -14.95
CA LEU A 166 -4.02 35.29 -15.76
C LEU A 166 -2.79 36.22 -15.65
N GLY A 167 -1.62 35.65 -15.38
CA GLY A 167 -0.37 36.39 -15.20
C GLY A 167 -0.17 36.99 -13.81
N ALA A 168 -1.15 36.91 -12.89
CA ALA A 168 -0.99 37.35 -11.51
C ALA A 168 0.14 36.58 -10.80
N LEU A 169 0.77 37.24 -9.82
CA LEU A 169 1.78 36.61 -8.96
C LEU A 169 1.14 36.14 -7.67
N GLY A 170 1.49 34.92 -7.25
CA GLY A 170 1.15 34.35 -5.95
C GLY A 170 2.42 34.00 -5.17
N SER A 171 2.30 33.94 -3.84
CA SER A 171 3.36 33.47 -2.96
C SER A 171 2.85 32.29 -2.16
N PHE A 172 3.58 31.18 -2.19
CA PHE A 172 3.18 29.92 -1.60
C PHE A 172 4.23 29.40 -0.63
N THR A 173 3.82 28.70 0.42
CA THR A 173 4.70 27.98 1.35
C THR A 173 4.66 26.49 1.01
N VAL A 174 5.80 25.94 0.59
CA VAL A 174 5.90 24.59 0.02
C VAL A 174 6.80 23.73 0.89
N CYS A 175 6.35 22.53 1.25
CA CYS A 175 7.17 21.52 1.91
C CYS A 175 8.40 21.18 1.05
N ASP A 176 9.61 21.28 1.61
CA ASP A 176 10.87 21.10 0.86
C ASP A 176 11.76 19.94 1.35
N THR A 177 11.23 19.11 2.25
CA THR A 177 11.85 17.84 2.69
C THR A 177 10.84 16.70 2.62
N LEU A 178 11.32 15.46 2.50
CA LEU A 178 10.46 14.26 2.44
C LEU A 178 9.65 13.98 3.72
N ASN A 179 9.85 14.78 4.76
CA ASN A 179 9.13 14.69 6.02
C ASN A 179 8.53 16.05 6.42
N CYS A 180 8.38 16.98 5.47
CA CYS A 180 7.86 18.34 5.66
C CYS A 180 8.28 19.01 6.97
N SER A 181 9.52 18.77 7.41
CA SER A 181 10.11 19.41 8.58
C SER A 181 10.67 20.79 8.24
N SER A 182 10.71 21.12 6.94
CA SER A 182 11.16 22.40 6.40
C SER A 182 10.26 22.82 5.23
N PHE A 183 10.17 24.13 5.04
CA PHE A 183 9.32 24.77 4.04
C PHE A 183 10.06 25.89 3.34
N LYS A 184 9.73 26.12 2.07
CA LYS A 184 10.22 27.22 1.25
C LYS A 184 9.09 28.10 0.76
N ASN A 185 9.36 29.40 0.70
CA ASN A 185 8.46 30.34 0.04
C ASN A 185 8.77 30.38 -1.45
N VAL A 186 7.75 30.16 -2.27
CA VAL A 186 7.80 30.13 -3.73
C VAL A 186 6.99 31.29 -4.27
N GLY A 187 7.60 32.12 -5.11
CA GLY A 187 6.89 33.10 -5.93
C GLY A 187 6.53 32.48 -7.27
N ALA A 188 5.24 32.38 -7.59
CA ALA A 188 4.76 31.74 -8.80
C ALA A 188 3.81 32.65 -9.58
N ARG A 189 3.69 32.40 -10.88
CA ARG A 189 2.82 33.15 -11.78
C ARG A 189 1.69 32.27 -12.30
N VAL A 190 0.47 32.79 -12.31
CA VAL A 190 -0.66 32.15 -12.98
C VAL A 190 -0.37 32.05 -14.48
N LYS A 191 -0.35 30.83 -15.00
CA LYS A 191 -0.10 30.56 -16.42
C LYS A 191 -1.31 29.99 -17.15
N ALA A 192 -2.26 29.41 -16.43
CA ALA A 192 -3.54 28.98 -16.98
C ALA A 192 -4.63 29.12 -15.91
N VAL A 193 -5.84 29.52 -16.32
CA VAL A 193 -7.03 29.62 -15.46
C VAL A 193 -8.19 28.99 -16.21
N GLY A 194 -8.82 28.02 -15.58
CA GLY A 194 -9.97 27.27 -16.05
C GLY A 194 -11.22 27.57 -15.23
N ALA A 195 -12.24 26.75 -15.40
CA ALA A 195 -13.47 26.84 -14.62
C ALA A 195 -13.30 26.26 -13.22
N HIS A 196 -12.41 25.28 -13.04
CA HIS A 196 -12.20 24.58 -11.77
C HIS A 196 -10.73 24.56 -11.31
N VAL A 197 -9.81 25.10 -12.12
CA VAL A 197 -8.36 25.06 -11.84
C VAL A 197 -7.65 26.36 -12.15
N ALA A 198 -6.67 26.73 -11.33
CA ALA A 198 -5.66 27.73 -11.65
C ALA A 198 -4.25 27.12 -11.55
N ILE A 199 -3.52 27.12 -12.66
CA ILE A 199 -2.15 26.57 -12.72
C ILE A 199 -1.16 27.71 -12.53
N TYR A 200 -0.44 27.66 -11.41
CA TYR A 200 0.69 28.51 -11.09
C TYR A 200 1.99 27.79 -11.44
N VAL A 201 2.90 28.50 -12.10
CA VAL A 201 4.26 28.02 -12.38
C VAL A 201 5.25 28.90 -11.64
N ASP A 202 6.13 28.27 -10.87
CA ASP A 202 7.25 28.92 -10.17
C ASP A 202 8.03 29.85 -11.10
N THR A 203 8.24 31.09 -10.67
CA THR A 203 8.96 32.09 -11.48
C THR A 203 10.45 31.78 -11.65
N LEU A 204 10.98 30.85 -10.84
CA LEU A 204 12.34 30.32 -10.92
C LEU A 204 12.41 28.93 -11.57
N ALA A 205 11.32 28.44 -12.18
CA ALA A 205 11.34 27.18 -12.91
C ALA A 205 12.34 27.23 -14.09
N PRO A 206 13.08 26.14 -14.36
CA PRO A 206 13.99 26.05 -15.50
C PRO A 206 13.29 26.30 -16.85
N THR A 207 14.06 26.83 -17.81
CA THR A 207 13.58 27.10 -19.17
C THR A 207 14.42 26.33 -20.21
N PRO A 208 13.82 25.80 -21.29
CA PRO A 208 12.38 25.82 -21.58
C PRO A 208 11.57 24.87 -20.68
N GLY A 209 10.42 25.33 -20.21
CA GLY A 209 9.43 24.53 -19.48
C GLY A 209 8.23 24.15 -20.36
N LEU A 210 7.09 23.85 -19.74
CA LEU A 210 5.81 23.73 -20.47
C LEU A 210 5.42 25.07 -21.07
N ASP A 211 4.98 25.07 -22.32
CA ASP A 211 4.48 26.27 -22.98
C ASP A 211 2.99 26.53 -22.67
N SER A 212 2.42 27.60 -23.25
CA SER A 212 1.01 27.93 -23.03
C SER A 212 0.05 26.86 -23.54
N ALA A 213 0.37 26.21 -24.67
CA ALA A 213 -0.49 25.17 -25.24
C ALA A 213 -0.47 23.89 -24.39
N ASP A 214 0.68 23.56 -23.80
CA ASP A 214 0.82 22.48 -22.84
C ASP A 214 -0.01 22.73 -21.58
N LEU A 215 0.09 23.92 -21.01
CA LEU A 215 -0.67 24.29 -19.80
C LEU A 215 -2.17 24.40 -20.07
N ASP A 216 -2.57 24.89 -21.25
CA ASP A 216 -3.97 24.89 -21.68
C ASP A 216 -4.50 23.46 -21.85
N THR A 217 -3.67 22.52 -22.34
CA THR A 217 -4.03 21.09 -22.41
C THR A 217 -4.29 20.53 -21.01
N LEU A 218 -3.39 20.78 -20.05
CA LEU A 218 -3.54 20.31 -18.67
C LEU A 218 -4.80 20.87 -18.01
N LYS A 219 -5.02 22.18 -18.14
CA LYS A 219 -6.24 22.87 -17.68
C LYS A 219 -7.49 22.22 -18.27
N GLN A 220 -7.52 22.01 -19.59
CA GLN A 220 -8.69 21.43 -20.26
C GLN A 220 -8.97 19.99 -19.79
N VAL A 221 -7.93 19.17 -19.63
CA VAL A 221 -8.09 17.79 -19.11
C VAL A 221 -8.65 17.81 -17.69
N PHE A 222 -8.14 18.69 -16.83
CA PHE A 222 -8.66 18.81 -15.47
C PHE A 222 -10.13 19.25 -15.44
N ASP A 223 -10.47 20.37 -16.06
CA ASP A 223 -11.82 20.93 -16.04
C ASP A 223 -12.86 20.01 -16.68
N SER A 224 -12.55 19.46 -17.86
CA SER A 224 -13.55 18.73 -18.66
C SER A 224 -13.68 17.26 -18.30
N ARG A 225 -12.71 16.70 -17.56
CA ARG A 225 -12.63 15.26 -17.31
C ARG A 225 -12.31 14.92 -15.87
N LEU A 226 -11.16 15.33 -15.34
CA LEU A 226 -10.71 14.87 -14.03
C LEU A 226 -11.61 15.41 -12.90
N TYR A 227 -11.86 16.72 -12.88
CA TYR A 227 -12.71 17.34 -11.87
C TYR A 227 -14.12 16.72 -11.81
N PRO A 228 -14.90 16.63 -12.92
CA PRO A 228 -16.23 16.05 -12.85
C PRO A 228 -16.22 14.55 -12.52
N LEU A 229 -15.22 13.78 -12.96
CA LEU A 229 -15.10 12.35 -12.59
C LEU A 229 -14.86 12.19 -11.10
N ASP A 230 -13.85 12.86 -10.55
CA ASP A 230 -13.46 12.69 -9.16
C ASP A 230 -14.53 13.25 -8.21
N THR A 231 -15.12 14.41 -8.54
CA THR A 231 -16.18 14.97 -7.70
C THR A 231 -17.47 14.15 -7.70
N THR A 232 -17.78 13.47 -8.81
CA THR A 232 -18.90 12.52 -8.88
C THR A 232 -18.59 11.26 -8.09
N ALA A 233 -17.39 10.70 -8.26
CA ALA A 233 -16.98 9.43 -7.68
C ALA A 233 -16.71 9.51 -6.18
N PHE A 234 -16.18 10.63 -5.68
CA PHE A 234 -15.69 10.75 -4.30
C PHE A 234 -16.37 11.87 -3.50
N GLY A 235 -16.98 12.87 -4.13
CA GLY A 235 -17.64 14.00 -3.46
C GLY A 235 -16.98 15.35 -3.76
N GLY A 236 -17.54 16.44 -3.21
CA GLY A 236 -17.08 17.80 -3.51
C GLY A 236 -15.78 18.22 -2.81
N VAL A 237 -15.21 19.32 -3.27
CA VAL A 237 -14.20 20.09 -2.54
C VAL A 237 -14.82 21.22 -1.73
N SER A 238 -14.02 21.84 -0.86
CA SER A 238 -14.33 23.13 -0.24
C SER A 238 -13.85 24.29 -1.14
N ASP A 239 -14.05 25.52 -0.66
CA ASP A 239 -13.50 26.76 -1.24
C ASP A 239 -13.18 27.70 -0.07
N ILE A 240 -12.15 27.38 0.72
CA ILE A 240 -11.87 28.08 1.98
C ILE A 240 -11.24 29.45 1.80
N ASP A 241 -10.67 29.72 0.61
CA ASP A 241 -10.10 31.01 0.22
C ASP A 241 -10.99 31.80 -0.74
N ALA A 242 -12.19 31.30 -1.06
CA ALA A 242 -13.18 31.97 -1.91
C ALA A 242 -12.67 32.33 -3.31
N ASN A 243 -11.70 31.57 -3.82
CA ASN A 243 -11.11 31.78 -5.14
C ASN A 243 -11.85 30.97 -6.23
N THR A 244 -12.78 30.08 -5.85
CA THR A 244 -13.62 29.23 -6.72
C THR A 244 -12.91 28.17 -7.56
N VAL A 245 -11.60 27.97 -7.40
CA VAL A 245 -10.77 27.06 -8.19
C VAL A 245 -9.81 26.25 -7.31
N VAL A 246 -9.43 25.07 -7.77
CA VAL A 246 -8.32 24.34 -7.17
C VAL A 246 -7.00 24.91 -7.71
N ILE A 247 -6.07 25.23 -6.83
CA ILE A 247 -4.74 25.70 -7.21
C ILE A 247 -3.83 24.50 -7.48
N VAL A 248 -3.17 24.52 -8.63
CA VAL A 248 -2.00 23.68 -8.89
C VAL A 248 -0.75 24.55 -8.87
N LEU A 249 0.19 24.25 -7.98
CA LEU A 249 1.51 24.87 -7.99
C LEU A 249 2.56 23.92 -8.58
N MET A 250 2.99 24.21 -9.81
CA MET A 250 4.14 23.56 -10.43
C MET A 250 5.42 24.26 -9.96
N THR A 251 6.27 23.60 -9.18
CA THR A 251 7.49 24.20 -8.61
C THR A 251 8.70 23.29 -8.61
N GLY A 252 9.87 23.88 -8.84
CA GLY A 252 11.16 23.20 -8.72
C GLY A 252 11.52 22.78 -7.29
N VAL A 253 10.76 23.24 -6.27
CA VAL A 253 10.87 22.72 -4.90
C VAL A 253 10.48 21.24 -4.85
N VAL A 254 9.44 20.84 -5.58
CA VAL A 254 8.99 19.44 -5.65
C VAL A 254 10.07 18.58 -6.32
N ASN A 255 10.65 19.04 -7.45
CA ASN A 255 11.76 18.34 -8.09
C ASN A 255 12.93 18.09 -7.13
N LYS A 256 13.22 19.05 -6.23
CA LYS A 256 14.34 19.01 -5.27
C LYS A 256 14.08 18.13 -4.05
N LEU A 257 12.86 17.61 -3.85
CA LEU A 257 12.58 16.66 -2.78
C LEU A 257 13.44 15.40 -2.89
N VAL A 258 13.79 15.03 -4.12
CA VAL A 258 14.75 13.97 -4.40
C VAL A 258 16.06 14.62 -4.85
N PRO A 259 17.18 14.40 -4.14
CA PRO A 259 18.47 14.96 -4.54
C PRO A 259 18.93 14.35 -5.86
N ARG A 260 19.67 15.14 -6.65
CA ARG A 260 20.33 14.64 -7.85
C ARG A 260 21.29 13.52 -7.48
N SER A 261 20.91 12.28 -7.76
CA SER A 261 21.73 11.11 -7.55
C SER A 261 22.39 10.67 -8.87
N SER A 262 23.42 9.85 -8.79
CA SER A 262 24.00 9.17 -9.96
C SER A 262 23.08 8.09 -10.56
N GLN A 263 21.84 7.96 -10.05
CA GLN A 263 20.93 6.84 -10.28
C GLN A 263 19.54 7.29 -10.75
N CYS A 264 19.41 8.37 -11.52
CA CYS A 264 18.10 8.82 -12.02
C CYS A 264 17.28 7.78 -12.82
N ALA A 265 17.90 6.71 -13.30
CA ALA A 265 17.21 5.58 -13.93
C ALA A 265 16.64 4.54 -12.94
N SER A 266 17.12 4.52 -11.68
CA SER A 266 16.69 3.59 -10.63
C SER A 266 16.13 4.28 -9.39
N ALA A 267 16.20 5.62 -9.30
CA ALA A 267 15.63 6.42 -8.24
C ALA A 267 14.21 6.86 -8.61
N SER A 268 13.22 6.50 -7.79
CA SER A 268 11.88 7.10 -7.84
C SER A 268 11.93 8.59 -7.50
N PHE A 269 11.00 9.39 -8.05
CA PHE A 269 10.85 10.81 -7.73
C PHE A 269 9.43 11.12 -7.24
N VAL A 270 9.27 12.24 -6.53
CA VAL A 270 7.96 12.76 -6.14
C VAL A 270 7.39 13.56 -7.31
N ALA A 271 6.32 13.07 -7.95
CA ALA A 271 5.68 13.75 -9.08
C ALA A 271 4.80 14.94 -8.64
N GLY A 272 4.19 14.81 -7.46
CA GLY A 272 3.33 15.83 -6.87
C GLY A 272 2.90 15.43 -5.47
N PHE A 273 2.17 16.34 -4.81
CA PHE A 273 1.56 16.07 -3.52
C PHE A 273 0.42 17.03 -3.18
N PHE A 274 -0.56 16.56 -2.43
CA PHE A 274 -1.47 17.31 -1.59
C PHE A 274 -0.91 17.41 -0.15
N PHE A 275 -0.97 18.60 0.45
CA PHE A 275 -0.56 18.84 1.82
C PHE A 275 -1.77 19.23 2.71
N PRO A 276 -2.21 18.38 3.64
CA PRO A 276 -3.40 18.63 4.44
C PRO A 276 -3.35 19.90 5.30
N GLY A 277 -2.15 20.35 5.69
CA GLY A 277 -1.97 21.56 6.47
C GLY A 277 -2.44 22.83 5.76
N ASP A 278 -2.58 22.82 4.42
CA ASP A 278 -3.14 23.93 3.65
C ASP A 278 -4.65 24.09 3.83
N LEU A 279 -5.36 23.01 4.20
CA LEU A 279 -6.82 22.98 4.38
C LEU A 279 -7.26 22.77 5.84
N ASP A 280 -6.40 22.24 6.69
CA ASP A 280 -6.76 21.90 8.07
C ASP A 280 -7.27 23.15 8.82
N PRO A 281 -8.52 23.17 9.33
CA PRO A 281 -9.10 24.37 9.94
C PRO A 281 -8.30 24.97 11.10
N ALA A 282 -7.47 24.17 11.77
CA ALA A 282 -6.63 24.63 12.88
C ALA A 282 -5.28 25.21 12.42
N PHE A 283 -4.84 24.92 11.20
CA PHE A 283 -3.49 25.21 10.73
C PHE A 283 -3.42 25.98 9.41
N ALA A 284 -4.46 25.94 8.57
CA ALA A 284 -4.51 26.51 7.23
C ALA A 284 -3.97 27.96 7.17
N SER A 285 -4.35 28.82 8.13
CA SER A 285 -3.87 30.21 8.25
C SER A 285 -2.35 30.39 8.47
N ARG A 286 -1.63 29.30 8.77
CA ARG A 286 -0.17 29.27 8.92
C ARG A 286 0.55 28.79 7.66
N PHE A 287 -0.19 28.29 6.68
CA PHE A 287 0.30 27.77 5.40
C PHE A 287 -0.36 28.55 4.25
N ASN A 288 -0.85 27.87 3.21
CA ASN A 288 -1.42 28.54 2.03
C ASN A 288 -2.92 28.85 2.16
N GLN A 289 -3.60 28.26 3.15
CA GLN A 289 -5.02 28.49 3.43
C GLN A 289 -5.93 28.32 2.19
N GLY A 290 -5.79 27.24 1.43
CA GLY A 290 -6.59 27.04 0.23
C GLY A 290 -6.49 25.62 -0.34
N GLU A 291 -7.37 25.32 -1.29
CA GLU A 291 -7.41 24.08 -2.06
C GLU A 291 -6.22 24.04 -3.03
N ILE A 292 -5.06 23.61 -2.54
CA ILE A 292 -3.81 23.52 -3.32
C ILE A 292 -3.24 22.09 -3.33
N PHE A 293 -2.75 21.69 -4.49
CA PHE A 293 -1.78 20.59 -4.61
C PHE A 293 -0.61 21.01 -5.52
N TYR A 294 0.49 20.27 -5.38
CA TYR A 294 1.81 20.62 -5.92
C TYR A 294 2.23 19.60 -6.96
N SER A 295 3.00 20.02 -7.96
CA SER A 295 3.65 19.12 -8.91
C SER A 295 5.04 19.60 -9.30
N ILE A 296 5.82 18.71 -9.91
CA ILE A 296 7.10 19.06 -10.52
C ILE A 296 6.95 20.07 -11.66
N VAL A 297 8.04 20.75 -12.00
CA VAL A 297 8.24 21.47 -13.27
C VAL A 297 9.10 20.66 -14.22
N ALA A 298 9.05 21.00 -15.51
CA ALA A 298 10.00 20.48 -16.48
C ALA A 298 11.42 21.05 -16.24
N ASP A 299 12.39 20.17 -16.37
CA ASP A 299 13.82 20.43 -16.19
C ASP A 299 14.60 19.43 -17.05
N SER A 300 14.57 19.62 -18.37
CA SER A 300 15.14 18.68 -19.35
C SER A 300 16.63 18.45 -19.18
N THR A 301 17.35 19.38 -18.54
CA THR A 301 18.80 19.28 -18.28
C THR A 301 19.12 18.74 -16.88
N GLY A 302 18.11 18.54 -16.03
CA GLY A 302 18.27 18.03 -14.66
C GLY A 302 19.05 18.97 -13.75
N THR A 303 18.86 20.28 -13.88
CA THR A 303 19.51 21.28 -13.01
C THR A 303 19.02 21.24 -11.56
N LEU A 304 17.80 20.75 -11.33
CA LEU A 304 17.15 20.65 -10.03
C LEU A 304 17.35 19.26 -9.41
N SER A 305 17.18 18.20 -10.22
CA SER A 305 17.27 16.79 -9.81
C SER A 305 17.50 15.89 -11.04
N CYS A 306 16.72 14.82 -11.17
CA CYS A 306 16.63 14.01 -12.38
C CYS A 306 15.99 14.80 -13.52
N PRO A 307 16.44 14.59 -14.77
CA PRO A 307 15.90 15.31 -15.91
C PRO A 307 14.46 14.88 -16.18
N HIS A 308 13.58 15.85 -16.33
CA HIS A 308 12.18 15.64 -16.74
C HIS A 308 11.87 16.58 -17.89
N THR A 309 11.61 16.04 -19.07
CA THR A 309 11.27 16.84 -20.25
C THR A 309 9.87 17.44 -20.12
N ALA A 310 9.61 18.54 -20.84
CA ALA A 310 8.26 19.12 -20.91
C ALA A 310 7.21 18.11 -21.39
N THR A 311 7.57 17.26 -22.35
CA THR A 311 6.70 16.18 -22.86
C THR A 311 6.40 15.12 -21.80
N GLU A 312 7.37 14.74 -20.97
CA GLU A 312 7.16 13.79 -19.88
C GLU A 312 6.26 14.37 -18.80
N VAL A 313 6.55 15.60 -18.36
CA VAL A 313 5.74 16.30 -17.35
C VAL A 313 4.30 16.45 -17.86
N LYS A 314 4.09 17.01 -19.07
CA LYS A 314 2.75 17.13 -19.67
C LYS A 314 1.99 15.81 -19.72
N ARG A 315 2.68 14.70 -19.99
CA ARG A 315 2.07 13.37 -20.11
C ARG A 315 1.70 12.76 -18.76
N GLN A 316 2.52 12.94 -17.73
CA GLN A 316 2.35 12.31 -16.41
C GLN A 316 1.46 13.12 -15.47
N THR A 317 1.55 14.45 -15.55
CA THR A 317 0.86 15.36 -14.64
C THR A 317 -0.65 15.14 -14.54
N PRO A 318 -1.41 14.79 -15.60
CA PRO A 318 -2.84 14.47 -15.46
C PRO A 318 -3.14 13.32 -14.49
N SER A 319 -2.32 12.27 -14.46
CA SER A 319 -2.49 11.16 -13.49
C SER A 319 -2.21 11.65 -12.06
N THR A 320 -1.14 12.42 -11.88
CA THR A 320 -0.83 13.07 -10.59
C THR A 320 -1.95 14.02 -10.13
N PHE A 321 -2.59 14.74 -11.05
CA PHE A 321 -3.68 15.66 -10.71
C PHE A 321 -4.88 14.92 -10.12
N THR A 322 -5.36 13.85 -10.77
CA THR A 322 -6.50 13.09 -10.24
C THR A 322 -6.15 12.39 -8.92
N HIS A 323 -4.92 11.88 -8.79
CA HIS A 323 -4.43 11.29 -7.54
C HIS A 323 -4.45 12.28 -6.37
N GLU A 324 -3.81 13.45 -6.51
CA GLU A 324 -3.72 14.42 -5.43
C GLU A 324 -5.05 15.16 -5.18
N PHE A 325 -5.87 15.31 -6.22
CA PHE A 325 -7.22 15.85 -6.09
C PHE A 325 -8.13 14.89 -5.31
N GLN A 326 -8.00 13.57 -5.51
CA GLN A 326 -8.72 12.59 -4.70
C GLN A 326 -8.36 12.74 -3.21
N HIS A 327 -7.07 12.83 -2.86
CA HIS A 327 -6.65 13.05 -1.47
C HIS A 327 -7.24 14.33 -0.87
N MET A 328 -7.30 15.41 -1.66
CA MET A 328 -7.92 16.66 -1.25
C MET A 328 -9.42 16.46 -0.96
N ILE A 329 -10.18 15.87 -1.89
CA ILE A 329 -11.60 15.56 -1.68
C ILE A 329 -11.77 14.70 -0.43
N ASN A 330 -10.95 13.68 -0.27
CA ASN A 330 -10.98 12.76 0.86
C ASN A 330 -10.82 13.51 2.19
N PHE A 331 -9.77 14.34 2.30
CA PHE A 331 -9.54 15.16 3.48
C PHE A 331 -10.68 16.15 3.74
N VAL A 332 -11.18 16.84 2.72
CA VAL A 332 -12.32 17.77 2.83
C VAL A 332 -13.55 17.05 3.38
N GLN A 333 -13.93 15.92 2.78
CA GLN A 333 -15.15 15.22 3.12
C GLN A 333 -15.12 14.61 4.52
N HIS A 334 -13.99 14.05 4.94
CA HIS A 334 -13.83 13.49 6.28
C HIS A 334 -13.64 14.57 7.35
N VAL A 335 -12.75 15.54 7.14
CA VAL A 335 -12.30 16.48 8.19
C VAL A 335 -13.09 17.78 8.20
N LEU A 336 -13.28 18.41 7.03
CA LEU A 336 -13.93 19.72 6.95
C LEU A 336 -15.45 19.59 7.02
N VAL A 337 -16.03 18.68 6.24
CA VAL A 337 -17.49 18.50 6.15
C VAL A 337 -18.02 17.69 7.33
N ARG A 338 -17.43 16.52 7.60
CA ARG A 338 -17.96 15.57 8.61
C ARG A 338 -17.34 15.69 9.99
N ARG A 339 -16.32 16.54 10.15
CA ARG A 339 -15.63 16.78 11.44
C ARG A 339 -15.07 15.48 12.06
N GLY A 340 -14.75 14.50 11.21
CA GLY A 340 -14.14 13.23 11.59
C GLY A 340 -12.62 13.30 11.56
N GLN A 341 -12.01 12.13 11.65
CA GLN A 341 -10.59 11.97 11.34
C GLN A 341 -10.39 11.80 9.83
N SER A 342 -9.20 12.12 9.32
CA SER A 342 -8.84 11.76 7.94
C SER A 342 -8.97 10.24 7.73
N GLU A 343 -9.07 9.80 6.49
CA GLU A 343 -9.11 8.38 6.16
C GLU A 343 -7.81 7.65 6.62
N GLU A 344 -7.86 6.32 6.79
CA GLU A 344 -6.66 5.50 7.00
C GLU A 344 -5.81 5.46 5.73
N GLY A 345 -4.47 5.48 5.89
CA GLY A 345 -3.54 5.63 4.78
C GLY A 345 -3.78 4.63 3.64
N TRP A 346 -3.98 3.35 3.96
CA TRP A 346 -4.25 2.32 2.95
C TRP A 346 -5.52 2.58 2.12
N LEU A 347 -6.60 3.08 2.75
CA LEU A 347 -7.84 3.32 2.03
C LEU A 347 -7.79 4.65 1.27
N ASP A 348 -7.12 5.66 1.82
CA ASP A 348 -6.85 6.93 1.16
C ASP A 348 -6.03 6.71 -0.14
N GLU A 349 -4.89 6.01 -0.05
CA GLU A 349 -4.05 5.67 -1.21
C GLU A 349 -4.77 4.74 -2.20
N GLY A 350 -5.51 3.75 -1.69
CA GLY A 350 -6.29 2.85 -2.54
C GLY A 350 -7.35 3.58 -3.37
N LEU A 351 -8.02 4.58 -2.78
CA LEU A 351 -8.99 5.42 -3.48
C LEU A 351 -8.32 6.40 -4.46
N SER A 352 -7.15 6.97 -4.13
CA SER A 352 -6.36 7.79 -5.07
C SER A 352 -5.89 6.99 -6.28
N LYS A 353 -5.38 5.78 -6.08
CA LYS A 353 -5.03 4.86 -7.18
C LYS A 353 -6.25 4.43 -7.99
N TYR A 354 -7.40 4.27 -7.34
CA TYR A 354 -8.65 4.03 -8.04
C TYR A 354 -9.11 5.24 -8.89
N ALA A 355 -8.84 6.48 -8.44
CA ALA A 355 -9.08 7.68 -9.23
C ALA A 355 -8.24 7.72 -10.52
N GLU A 356 -6.96 7.33 -10.44
CA GLU A 356 -6.10 7.15 -11.63
C GLU A 356 -6.75 6.14 -12.61
N GLU A 357 -7.15 4.96 -12.13
CA GLU A 357 -7.82 3.96 -12.96
C GLU A 357 -9.13 4.50 -13.58
N LEU A 358 -9.96 5.19 -12.80
CA LEU A 358 -11.23 5.75 -13.25
C LEU A 358 -11.02 6.80 -14.35
N ALA A 359 -10.06 7.70 -14.15
CA ALA A 359 -9.64 8.68 -15.14
C ALA A 359 -9.15 7.99 -16.41
N GLY A 360 -8.31 6.95 -16.29
CA GLY A 360 -7.88 6.13 -17.41
C GLY A 360 -9.03 5.48 -18.17
N ARG A 361 -9.97 4.85 -17.46
CA ARG A 361 -11.13 4.14 -18.07
C ARG A 361 -12.02 5.07 -18.87
N SER A 362 -12.09 6.34 -18.51
CA SER A 362 -12.88 7.34 -19.24
C SER A 362 -12.41 7.55 -20.69
N TYR A 363 -11.20 7.10 -21.05
CA TYR A 363 -10.67 7.13 -22.41
C TYR A 363 -11.07 5.91 -23.25
N LEU A 364 -11.61 4.85 -22.64
CA LEU A 364 -12.01 3.65 -23.36
C LEU A 364 -13.41 3.74 -23.98
N PRO A 365 -13.66 3.04 -25.11
CA PRO A 365 -12.68 2.25 -25.89
C PRO A 365 -11.84 3.09 -26.87
N GLY A 366 -12.00 4.41 -26.91
CA GLY A 366 -11.46 5.27 -27.97
C GLY A 366 -9.95 5.50 -27.95
N ASP A 367 -9.33 5.60 -26.77
CA ASP A 367 -7.89 5.83 -26.60
C ASP A 367 -7.29 4.88 -25.55
N PRO A 368 -7.00 3.61 -25.94
CA PRO A 368 -6.43 2.63 -25.04
C PRO A 368 -4.99 2.97 -24.62
N ALA A 369 -4.26 3.77 -25.39
CA ALA A 369 -2.90 4.19 -25.03
C ALA A 369 -2.93 5.15 -23.83
N THR A 370 -3.88 6.08 -23.80
CA THR A 370 -4.08 6.95 -22.63
C THR A 370 -4.62 6.17 -21.43
N PHE A 371 -5.55 5.22 -21.62
CA PHE A 371 -5.95 4.30 -20.54
C PHE A 371 -4.73 3.63 -19.88
N THR A 372 -3.84 3.03 -20.67
CA THR A 372 -2.64 2.37 -20.15
C THR A 372 -1.76 3.33 -19.36
N ARG A 373 -1.62 4.60 -19.78
CA ARG A 373 -0.78 5.59 -19.07
C ARG A 373 -1.26 5.89 -17.65
N TYR A 374 -2.57 5.83 -17.40
CA TYR A 374 -3.12 6.01 -16.06
C TYR A 374 -3.13 4.70 -15.26
N ALA A 375 -3.40 3.58 -15.93
CA ALA A 375 -3.62 2.31 -15.25
C ALA A 375 -2.34 1.49 -15.01
N ILE A 376 -1.24 1.75 -15.71
CA ILE A 376 -0.05 0.89 -15.63
C ILE A 376 0.63 0.93 -14.26
N ASP A 377 0.72 2.11 -13.63
CA ASP A 377 1.33 2.28 -12.31
C ASP A 377 0.57 1.46 -11.24
N PRO A 378 -0.75 1.62 -11.02
CA PRO A 378 -1.46 0.79 -10.05
C PRO A 378 -1.43 -0.71 -10.38
N VAL A 379 -1.42 -1.08 -11.67
CA VAL A 379 -1.30 -2.48 -12.11
C VAL A 379 0.07 -3.08 -11.77
N TYR A 380 1.15 -2.30 -11.93
CA TYR A 380 2.50 -2.69 -11.56
C TYR A 380 2.66 -2.78 -10.04
N ASP A 381 2.14 -1.81 -9.28
CA ASP A 381 2.17 -1.83 -7.82
C ASP A 381 1.49 -3.10 -7.28
N ALA A 382 0.32 -3.46 -7.84
CA ALA A 382 -0.38 -4.70 -7.51
C ALA A 382 0.38 -5.97 -7.92
N TYR A 383 1.13 -5.93 -9.02
CA TYR A 383 2.02 -7.02 -9.40
C TYR A 383 3.09 -7.24 -8.31
N GLN A 384 3.65 -6.15 -7.78
CA GLN A 384 4.62 -6.21 -6.68
C GLN A 384 3.99 -6.75 -5.41
N TYR A 385 2.77 -6.32 -5.06
CA TYR A 385 2.01 -6.91 -3.95
C TYR A 385 1.88 -8.43 -4.10
N LEU A 386 1.36 -8.89 -5.25
CA LEU A 386 1.07 -10.29 -5.51
C LEU A 386 2.33 -11.17 -5.55
N SER A 387 3.50 -10.60 -5.86
CA SER A 387 4.77 -11.32 -5.84
C SER A 387 5.24 -11.68 -4.41
N ALA A 388 4.76 -10.95 -3.39
CA ALA A 388 5.17 -11.14 -2.00
C ALA A 388 4.08 -10.71 -1.00
N THR A 389 2.87 -11.26 -1.12
CA THR A 389 1.68 -10.89 -0.34
C THR A 389 1.84 -10.95 1.19
N GLY A 390 2.79 -11.75 1.70
CA GLY A 390 3.10 -11.83 3.13
C GLY A 390 3.98 -10.67 3.63
N SER A 391 4.71 -10.00 2.74
CA SER A 391 5.63 -8.90 3.06
C SER A 391 4.97 -7.53 3.10
N TYR A 392 3.80 -7.40 2.47
CA TYR A 392 3.07 -6.15 2.29
C TYR A 392 1.72 -6.22 3.02
N PRO A 393 1.61 -5.69 4.25
CA PRO A 393 0.32 -5.54 4.91
C PRO A 393 -0.57 -4.59 4.11
N LEU A 394 -1.88 -4.90 4.05
CA LEU A 394 -2.86 -3.95 3.53
C LEU A 394 -3.11 -2.84 4.54
N GLU A 395 -3.34 -3.18 5.81
CA GLU A 395 -3.70 -2.21 6.84
C GLU A 395 -2.46 -1.52 7.38
N ILE A 396 -1.98 -0.55 6.62
CA ILE A 396 -0.90 0.35 7.00
C ILE A 396 -1.53 1.63 7.56
N PRO A 397 -1.10 2.10 8.74
CA PRO A 397 -1.63 3.35 9.29
C PRO A 397 -1.18 4.55 8.45
N GLU A 398 -0.01 4.37 7.84
CA GLU A 398 0.82 5.28 7.07
C GLU A 398 1.52 4.35 6.07
N ASP A 399 1.60 4.70 4.78
CA ASP A 399 2.45 3.93 3.84
C ASP A 399 3.86 3.78 4.45
N THR A 400 4.53 2.64 4.29
CA THR A 400 5.91 2.48 4.80
C THR A 400 6.96 2.75 3.74
N GLY A 401 6.53 3.30 2.61
CA GLY A 401 7.35 3.55 1.44
C GLY A 401 7.50 2.32 0.56
N LYS A 402 6.59 1.34 0.64
CA LYS A 402 6.71 0.11 -0.14
C LYS A 402 5.64 0.05 -1.21
N ILE A 403 6.08 0.00 -2.46
CA ILE A 403 5.22 -0.06 -3.63
C ILE A 403 4.18 -1.20 -3.59
N GLY A 404 4.53 -2.34 -2.98
CA GLY A 404 3.60 -3.45 -2.78
C GLY A 404 2.49 -3.18 -1.76
N GLU A 405 2.65 -2.24 -0.84
CA GLU A 405 1.59 -1.82 0.10
C GLU A 405 0.57 -0.91 -0.60
N ILE A 406 1.04 -0.01 -1.49
CA ILE A 406 0.17 0.74 -2.41
C ILE A 406 -0.57 -0.22 -3.36
N GLY A 407 0.14 -1.22 -3.89
CA GLY A 407 -0.45 -2.26 -4.73
C GLY A 407 -1.57 -3.02 -4.03
N ALA A 408 -1.38 -3.39 -2.76
CA ALA A 408 -2.43 -3.99 -1.93
C ALA A 408 -3.64 -3.08 -1.79
N SER A 409 -3.38 -1.79 -1.53
CA SER A 409 -4.40 -0.74 -1.32
C SER A 409 -5.30 -0.55 -2.54
N TRP A 410 -4.71 -0.40 -3.73
CA TRP A 410 -5.47 -0.33 -4.99
C TRP A 410 -6.20 -1.64 -5.27
N LEU A 411 -5.51 -2.78 -5.18
CA LEU A 411 -6.08 -4.08 -5.55
C LEU A 411 -7.29 -4.43 -4.66
N PHE A 412 -7.22 -4.12 -3.36
CA PHE A 412 -8.34 -4.30 -2.45
C PHE A 412 -9.48 -3.31 -2.71
N THR A 413 -9.17 -2.02 -2.97
CA THR A 413 -10.19 -1.02 -3.34
C THR A 413 -10.91 -1.44 -4.61
N ARG A 414 -10.18 -1.87 -5.64
CA ARG A 414 -10.73 -2.38 -6.90
C ARG A 414 -11.62 -3.60 -6.69
N TYR A 415 -11.19 -4.54 -5.83
CA TYR A 415 -12.01 -5.68 -5.42
C TYR A 415 -13.33 -5.21 -4.78
N LEU A 416 -13.27 -4.28 -3.83
CA LEU A 416 -14.48 -3.77 -3.16
C LEU A 416 -15.43 -3.10 -4.15
N VAL A 417 -14.94 -2.30 -5.09
CA VAL A 417 -15.81 -1.67 -6.10
C VAL A 417 -16.44 -2.71 -7.03
N ASP A 418 -15.71 -3.74 -7.44
CA ASP A 418 -16.28 -4.86 -8.22
C ASP A 418 -17.38 -5.61 -7.47
N GLN A 419 -17.27 -5.74 -6.14
CA GLN A 419 -18.24 -6.46 -5.33
C GLN A 419 -19.46 -5.61 -4.92
N PHE A 420 -19.28 -4.32 -4.68
CA PHE A 420 -20.29 -3.46 -4.05
C PHE A 420 -20.73 -2.26 -4.91
N GLY A 421 -20.19 -2.16 -6.14
CA GLY A 421 -20.60 -1.22 -7.18
C GLY A 421 -19.91 0.14 -7.14
N ASP A 422 -20.01 0.86 -8.26
CA ASP A 422 -19.29 2.12 -8.54
C ASP A 422 -19.68 3.30 -7.62
N SER A 423 -20.77 3.17 -6.84
CA SER A 423 -21.15 4.17 -5.84
C SER A 423 -20.44 4.00 -4.49
N LEU A 424 -19.70 2.90 -4.28
CA LEU A 424 -19.00 2.63 -3.03
C LEU A 424 -17.94 3.69 -2.70
N PRO A 425 -17.07 4.13 -3.63
CA PRO A 425 -16.05 5.15 -3.33
C PRO A 425 -16.68 6.44 -2.78
N HIS A 426 -17.82 6.85 -3.36
CA HIS A 426 -18.56 8.02 -2.90
C HIS A 426 -18.97 7.81 -1.44
N ARG A 427 -19.58 6.67 -1.10
CA ARG A 427 -20.02 6.38 0.28
C ARG A 427 -18.87 6.29 1.28
N LEU A 428 -17.74 5.72 0.87
CA LEU A 428 -16.54 5.61 1.72
C LEU A 428 -16.01 7.00 2.06
N VAL A 429 -15.79 7.85 1.06
CA VAL A 429 -15.29 9.22 1.25
C VAL A 429 -16.32 10.11 1.95
N ASN A 430 -17.62 9.87 1.69
CA ASN A 430 -18.71 10.62 2.28
C ASN A 430 -19.15 10.05 3.65
N SER A 431 -18.19 9.67 4.49
CA SER A 431 -18.38 9.04 5.81
C SER A 431 -17.61 9.74 6.93
N ALA A 432 -18.13 9.69 8.16
CA ALA A 432 -17.38 10.11 9.34
C ALA A 432 -16.52 8.97 9.93
N LEU A 433 -16.78 7.74 9.47
CA LEU A 433 -15.97 6.56 9.79
C LEU A 433 -14.75 6.52 8.88
N SER A 434 -13.74 5.77 9.28
CA SER A 434 -12.53 5.52 8.50
C SER A 434 -12.12 4.04 8.57
N GLY A 435 -11.31 3.59 7.62
CA GLY A 435 -10.63 2.31 7.62
C GLY A 435 -11.57 1.12 7.60
N SER A 436 -11.20 0.08 8.35
CA SER A 436 -11.95 -1.19 8.43
C SER A 436 -13.41 -0.97 8.86
N ALA A 437 -13.66 -0.05 9.80
CA ALA A 437 -14.99 0.29 10.27
C ALA A 437 -15.83 0.99 9.18
N ASN A 438 -15.21 1.84 8.37
CA ASN A 438 -15.87 2.48 7.23
C ASN A 438 -16.26 1.47 6.17
N VAL A 439 -15.32 0.60 5.76
CA VAL A 439 -15.60 -0.47 4.79
C VAL A 439 -16.73 -1.37 5.29
N ALA A 440 -16.69 -1.80 6.55
CA ALA A 440 -17.74 -2.65 7.08
C ALA A 440 -19.12 -1.98 7.05
N ALA A 441 -19.19 -0.69 7.41
CA ALA A 441 -20.43 0.06 7.39
C ALA A 441 -20.98 0.27 5.96
N GLN A 442 -20.13 0.65 5.00
CA GLN A 442 -20.57 1.02 3.64
C GLN A 442 -20.82 -0.18 2.70
N THR A 443 -20.29 -1.35 3.06
CA THR A 443 -20.52 -2.61 2.34
C THR A 443 -21.60 -3.47 2.98
N GLY A 444 -21.92 -3.24 4.26
CA GLY A 444 -22.80 -4.10 5.04
C GLY A 444 -22.19 -5.47 5.37
N GLN A 445 -20.89 -5.66 5.12
CA GLN A 445 -20.18 -6.92 5.31
C GLN A 445 -19.06 -6.74 6.36
N PRO A 446 -18.87 -7.69 7.30
CA PRO A 446 -17.74 -7.62 8.22
C PRO A 446 -16.41 -7.52 7.46
N PHE A 447 -15.54 -6.60 7.90
CA PHE A 447 -14.25 -6.37 7.25
C PHE A 447 -13.42 -7.65 7.09
N ALA A 448 -13.42 -8.51 8.12
CA ALA A 448 -12.77 -9.80 8.09
C ALA A 448 -13.26 -10.71 6.93
N THR A 449 -14.56 -10.71 6.65
CA THR A 449 -15.13 -11.46 5.52
C THR A 449 -14.66 -10.89 4.19
N SER A 450 -14.58 -9.57 4.05
CA SER A 450 -14.07 -8.91 2.84
C SER A 450 -12.60 -9.25 2.59
N LEU A 451 -11.76 -9.25 3.65
CA LEU A 451 -10.36 -9.63 3.54
C LEU A 451 -10.16 -11.11 3.20
N THR A 452 -10.94 -12.00 3.80
CA THR A 452 -10.93 -13.44 3.47
C THR A 452 -11.28 -13.67 2.01
N ASN A 453 -12.36 -13.05 1.53
CA ASN A 453 -12.80 -13.23 0.15
C ASN A 453 -11.77 -12.63 -0.82
N TRP A 454 -11.24 -11.45 -0.53
CA TRP A 454 -10.20 -10.81 -1.34
C TRP A 454 -8.93 -11.67 -1.44
N ALA A 455 -8.46 -12.25 -0.32
CA ALA A 455 -7.30 -13.11 -0.33
C ALA A 455 -7.50 -14.35 -1.23
N LEU A 456 -8.68 -14.96 -1.22
CA LEU A 456 -8.97 -16.04 -2.16
C LEU A 456 -9.07 -15.53 -3.61
N ALA A 457 -9.76 -14.40 -3.83
CA ALA A 457 -9.97 -13.78 -5.14
C ALA A 457 -8.65 -13.47 -5.86
N ASN A 458 -7.64 -13.03 -5.12
CA ASN A 458 -6.28 -12.75 -5.62
C ASN A 458 -5.64 -13.92 -6.38
N TRP A 459 -6.09 -15.15 -6.15
CA TRP A 459 -5.60 -16.31 -6.88
C TRP A 459 -6.66 -17.00 -7.74
N VAL A 460 -7.92 -17.09 -7.28
CA VAL A 460 -8.94 -17.91 -7.96
C VAL A 460 -9.76 -17.17 -9.01
N SER A 461 -9.79 -15.83 -8.98
CA SER A 461 -10.76 -15.01 -9.75
C SER A 461 -10.89 -15.40 -11.22
N ASP A 462 -9.77 -15.48 -11.93
CA ASP A 462 -9.67 -15.82 -13.35
C ASP A 462 -8.78 -17.06 -13.57
N LEU A 463 -8.77 -17.98 -12.59
CA LEU A 463 -8.00 -19.23 -12.67
C LEU A 463 -8.50 -20.11 -13.84
N PRO A 464 -7.63 -20.47 -14.81
CA PRO A 464 -8.03 -21.28 -15.95
C PRO A 464 -8.63 -22.63 -15.54
N GLY A 465 -9.78 -22.98 -16.13
CA GLY A 465 -10.47 -24.25 -15.84
C GLY A 465 -11.24 -24.27 -14.52
N PHE A 466 -11.28 -23.16 -13.78
CA PHE A 466 -12.01 -23.04 -12.52
C PHE A 466 -13.04 -21.91 -12.58
N THR A 467 -14.25 -22.18 -12.12
CA THR A 467 -15.30 -21.15 -12.02
C THR A 467 -15.35 -20.64 -10.58
N ALA A 468 -14.72 -19.48 -10.33
CA ALA A 468 -14.73 -18.88 -8.99
C ALA A 468 -16.15 -18.53 -8.52
N PRO A 469 -16.48 -18.63 -7.23
CA PRO A 469 -17.70 -18.04 -6.67
C PRO A 469 -17.77 -16.53 -6.95
N PRO A 470 -18.97 -15.93 -7.11
CA PRO A 470 -19.11 -14.51 -7.42
C PRO A 470 -18.34 -13.58 -6.49
N GLN A 471 -18.32 -13.88 -5.20
CA GLN A 471 -17.63 -13.11 -4.15
C GLN A 471 -16.10 -13.14 -4.28
N LEU A 472 -15.56 -14.08 -5.06
CA LEU A 472 -14.13 -14.32 -5.23
C LEU A 472 -13.64 -13.92 -6.63
N ARG A 473 -14.35 -13.00 -7.30
CA ARG A 473 -14.02 -12.54 -8.66
C ARG A 473 -13.71 -11.05 -8.69
N TYR A 474 -12.71 -10.69 -9.47
CA TYR A 474 -12.61 -9.40 -10.12
C TYR A 474 -13.46 -9.43 -11.39
N THR A 475 -14.26 -8.39 -11.60
CA THR A 475 -15.13 -8.23 -12.79
C THR A 475 -14.58 -7.19 -13.76
N SER A 476 -13.76 -6.27 -13.28
CA SER A 476 -13.18 -5.18 -14.07
C SER A 476 -11.78 -5.49 -14.61
N TRP A 477 -11.13 -6.53 -14.09
CA TRP A 477 -9.79 -6.99 -14.46
C TRP A 477 -9.72 -8.52 -14.52
N HIS A 478 -8.95 -9.03 -15.48
CA HIS A 478 -8.54 -10.44 -15.58
C HIS A 478 -7.03 -10.53 -15.40
N PHE A 479 -6.57 -10.46 -14.15
CA PHE A 479 -5.16 -10.27 -13.81
C PHE A 479 -4.21 -11.33 -14.37
N ARG A 480 -4.60 -12.61 -14.47
CA ARG A 480 -3.75 -13.64 -15.10
C ARG A 480 -3.55 -13.34 -16.59
N THR A 481 -4.60 -12.96 -17.29
CA THR A 481 -4.52 -12.58 -18.71
C THR A 481 -3.74 -11.28 -18.89
N THR A 482 -4.03 -10.27 -18.06
CA THR A 482 -3.35 -8.97 -18.09
C THR A 482 -1.86 -9.13 -17.82
N TYR A 483 -1.46 -9.80 -16.75
CA TYR A 483 -0.05 -9.99 -16.42
C TYR A 483 0.68 -10.92 -17.40
N GLN A 484 0.00 -11.91 -17.98
CA GLN A 484 0.60 -12.72 -19.06
C GLN A 484 0.91 -11.85 -20.28
N SER A 485 0.01 -10.94 -20.64
CA SER A 485 0.22 -9.99 -21.73
C SER A 485 1.36 -9.01 -21.41
N LEU A 486 1.42 -8.47 -20.19
CA LEU A 486 2.48 -7.55 -19.75
C LEU A 486 3.85 -8.24 -19.69
N HIS A 487 3.94 -9.45 -19.14
CA HIS A 487 5.16 -10.27 -19.16
C HIS A 487 5.69 -10.50 -20.59
N SER A 488 4.78 -10.72 -21.55
CA SER A 488 5.17 -10.92 -22.95
C SER A 488 5.71 -9.64 -23.61
N GLN A 489 5.30 -8.47 -23.12
CA GLN A 489 5.71 -7.16 -23.64
C GLN A 489 6.96 -6.62 -22.93
N ASP A 490 7.05 -6.82 -21.62
CA ASP A 490 8.11 -6.34 -20.76
C ASP A 490 8.45 -7.37 -19.66
N PRO A 491 9.25 -8.39 -19.99
CA PRO A 491 9.67 -9.40 -19.02
C PRO A 491 10.69 -8.87 -18.01
N GLY A 492 11.18 -7.63 -18.13
CA GLY A 492 12.10 -7.01 -17.18
C GLY A 492 11.38 -6.56 -15.92
N ASP A 493 10.26 -5.87 -16.10
CA ASP A 493 9.41 -5.39 -15.00
C ASP A 493 8.38 -6.43 -14.56
N PHE A 494 7.86 -7.23 -15.49
CA PHE A 494 6.90 -8.30 -15.22
C PHE A 494 7.58 -9.67 -15.35
N LEU A 495 8.39 -10.06 -14.36
CA LEU A 495 9.22 -11.28 -14.40
C LEU A 495 8.45 -12.60 -14.63
N LEU A 496 7.19 -12.69 -14.21
CA LEU A 496 6.35 -13.88 -14.28
C LEU A 496 5.02 -13.55 -14.98
N PRO A 497 4.45 -14.46 -15.78
CA PRO A 497 3.11 -14.28 -16.37
C PRO A 497 2.00 -14.07 -15.34
N PHE A 498 2.18 -14.57 -14.12
CA PHE A 498 1.35 -14.24 -12.97
C PHE A 498 2.22 -14.27 -11.71
N PRO A 499 2.30 -13.17 -10.94
CA PRO A 499 3.30 -13.02 -9.86
C PRO A 499 3.00 -13.89 -8.64
N LEU A 500 1.73 -14.17 -8.35
CA LEU A 500 1.35 -14.98 -7.19
C LEU A 500 1.43 -16.48 -7.53
N VAL A 501 2.54 -17.11 -7.13
CA VAL A 501 2.83 -18.52 -7.37
C VAL A 501 2.91 -19.31 -6.06
N PRO A 502 1.78 -19.87 -5.58
CA PRO A 502 1.78 -20.70 -4.37
C PRO A 502 2.60 -21.97 -4.57
N LYS A 503 3.38 -22.35 -3.55
CA LYS A 503 4.03 -23.66 -3.51
C LYS A 503 2.97 -24.77 -3.50
N ALA A 504 3.23 -25.89 -4.16
CA ALA A 504 2.38 -27.07 -4.14
C ALA A 504 3.11 -28.24 -3.48
N SER A 505 2.40 -28.98 -2.64
CA SER A 505 2.86 -30.23 -2.02
C SER A 505 1.67 -31.12 -1.72
N SER A 506 1.91 -32.38 -1.33
CA SER A 506 0.85 -33.15 -0.68
C SER A 506 0.43 -32.45 0.62
N GLY A 507 -0.86 -32.55 0.97
CA GLY A 507 -1.41 -31.88 2.14
C GLY A 507 -0.71 -32.25 3.45
N ASP A 508 -0.37 -33.53 3.61
CA ASP A 508 0.38 -34.09 4.73
C ASP A 508 1.87 -33.70 4.78
N ALA A 509 2.40 -33.12 3.69
CA ALA A 509 3.79 -32.67 3.60
C ALA A 509 3.92 -31.14 3.62
N ILE A 510 2.82 -30.40 3.87
CA ILE A 510 2.85 -28.95 3.94
C ILE A 510 3.85 -28.49 5.01
N THR A 511 4.69 -27.55 4.63
CA THR A 511 5.62 -26.85 5.50
C THR A 511 5.70 -25.42 5.00
N LEU A 512 4.97 -24.54 5.67
CA LEU A 512 4.95 -23.11 5.42
C LEU A 512 5.15 -22.38 6.74
N SER A 513 5.94 -21.31 6.74
CA SER A 513 6.08 -20.42 7.87
C SER A 513 6.24 -18.99 7.38
N GLY A 514 5.98 -18.03 8.25
CA GLY A 514 6.10 -16.63 7.90
C GLY A 514 5.67 -15.71 9.03
N VAL A 515 5.34 -14.48 8.66
CA VAL A 515 4.82 -13.46 9.56
C VAL A 515 3.44 -13.05 9.06
N LEU A 516 2.43 -13.20 9.91
CA LEU A 516 1.13 -12.58 9.71
C LEU A 516 1.28 -11.09 10.03
N GLN A 517 0.82 -10.24 9.11
CA GLN A 517 0.71 -8.80 9.32
C GLN A 517 -0.74 -8.39 9.06
N SER A 518 -1.19 -7.26 9.61
CA SER A 518 -2.57 -6.75 9.40
C SER A 518 -2.94 -6.72 7.90
N GLY A 519 -3.94 -7.51 7.51
CA GLY A 519 -4.39 -7.66 6.12
C GLY A 519 -3.47 -8.46 5.17
N SER A 520 -2.39 -9.08 5.65
CA SER A 520 -1.49 -9.91 4.82
C SER A 520 -1.80 -11.41 4.91
N GLY A 521 -1.37 -12.16 3.89
CA GLY A 521 -1.51 -13.61 3.85
C GLY A 521 -0.51 -14.30 2.93
N LEU A 522 -0.29 -15.60 3.17
CA LEU A 522 0.58 -16.45 2.35
C LEU A 522 -0.24 -17.57 1.71
N TYR A 523 0.25 -18.15 0.62
CA TYR A 523 -0.52 -19.07 -0.20
C TYR A 523 0.20 -20.41 -0.35
N GLN A 524 -0.54 -21.50 -0.16
CA GLN A 524 -0.10 -22.87 -0.34
C GLN A 524 -1.16 -23.66 -1.10
N ARG A 525 -0.73 -24.52 -2.03
CA ARG A 525 -1.59 -25.52 -2.67
C ARG A 525 -1.41 -26.86 -1.96
N ALA A 526 -2.50 -27.42 -1.46
CA ALA A 526 -2.56 -28.75 -0.85
C ALA A 526 -3.11 -29.75 -1.88
N LEU A 527 -2.27 -30.71 -2.29
CA LEU A 527 -2.63 -31.76 -3.24
C LEU A 527 -3.03 -33.04 -2.51
N GLN A 528 -4.09 -33.69 -2.97
CA GLN A 528 -4.51 -34.98 -2.47
C GLN A 528 -4.86 -35.92 -3.64
N ARG A 529 -4.01 -36.91 -3.89
CA ARG A 529 -4.22 -37.91 -4.96
C ARG A 529 -5.52 -38.70 -4.74
N GLY A 530 -6.09 -39.27 -5.80
CA GLY A 530 -7.19 -40.22 -5.68
C GLY A 530 -6.80 -41.43 -4.84
N GLY A 531 -7.72 -41.91 -4.00
CA GLY A 531 -7.49 -42.99 -3.03
C GLY A 531 -6.53 -42.64 -1.88
N ALA A 532 -6.05 -41.40 -1.77
CA ALA A 532 -5.15 -41.01 -0.69
C ALA A 532 -5.88 -40.90 0.66
N ALA A 533 -5.16 -41.22 1.74
CA ALA A 533 -5.64 -41.02 3.10
C ALA A 533 -5.94 -39.53 3.38
N GLY A 534 -6.71 -39.29 4.44
CA GLY A 534 -6.91 -37.94 4.97
C GLY A 534 -5.62 -37.36 5.53
N PHE A 535 -5.57 -36.04 5.65
CA PHE A 535 -4.45 -35.32 6.25
C PHE A 535 -4.95 -34.23 7.20
N GLY A 536 -4.12 -33.82 8.14
CA GLY A 536 -4.37 -32.69 9.03
C GLY A 536 -3.45 -31.52 8.70
N LEU A 537 -3.89 -30.30 9.01
CA LEU A 537 -3.04 -29.12 9.07
C LEU A 537 -3.09 -28.52 10.47
N LEU A 538 -1.93 -28.15 10.99
CA LEU A 538 -1.82 -27.29 12.17
C LEU A 538 -1.34 -25.90 11.76
N PHE A 539 -2.13 -24.89 12.10
CA PHE A 539 -1.82 -23.47 11.98
C PHE A 539 -1.60 -22.85 13.36
N ALA A 540 -0.33 -22.61 13.70
CA ALA A 540 0.07 -22.18 15.04
C ALA A 540 1.19 -21.14 15.00
N GLY A 541 1.46 -20.51 16.14
CA GLY A 541 2.60 -19.62 16.34
C GLY A 541 3.93 -20.37 16.47
N ALA A 542 4.99 -19.62 16.78
CA ALA A 542 6.31 -20.19 17.04
C ALA A 542 6.27 -21.27 18.12
N GLY A 543 6.94 -22.40 17.88
CA GLY A 543 6.99 -23.52 18.82
C GLY A 543 5.63 -24.20 19.08
N GLY A 544 4.60 -23.93 18.28
CA GLY A 544 3.29 -24.56 18.42
C GLY A 544 2.35 -23.84 19.37
N ALA A 545 2.76 -22.67 19.85
CA ALA A 545 1.92 -21.82 20.69
C ALA A 545 0.66 -21.36 19.92
N PRO A 546 -0.46 -21.08 20.62
CA PRO A 546 -1.60 -20.41 20.01
C PRO A 546 -1.21 -19.08 19.37
N LEU A 547 -1.83 -18.75 18.24
CA LEU A 547 -1.63 -17.44 17.61
C LEU A 547 -2.27 -16.33 18.46
N PRO A 548 -1.64 -15.14 18.57
CA PRO A 548 -2.22 -14.03 19.33
C PRO A 548 -3.58 -13.60 18.77
N LEU A 549 -4.58 -13.40 19.64
CA LEU A 549 -5.92 -12.94 19.21
C LEU A 549 -5.87 -11.60 18.46
N ALA A 550 -4.89 -10.74 18.79
CA ALA A 550 -4.74 -9.42 18.19
C ALA A 550 -4.39 -9.43 16.69
N VAL A 551 -3.86 -10.55 16.15
CA VAL A 551 -3.64 -10.67 14.70
C VAL A 551 -4.86 -11.23 13.96
N ALA A 552 -5.92 -11.60 14.68
CA ALA A 552 -7.15 -12.16 14.11
C ALA A 552 -6.84 -13.17 12.99
N ALA A 553 -6.03 -14.18 13.30
CA ALA A 553 -5.55 -15.13 12.30
C ALA A 553 -6.71 -15.91 11.68
N ARG A 554 -6.64 -16.22 10.39
CA ARG A 554 -7.59 -17.06 9.66
C ARG A 554 -6.85 -18.02 8.76
N LEU A 555 -7.35 -19.26 8.70
CA LEU A 555 -6.96 -20.22 7.68
C LEU A 555 -8.07 -20.28 6.64
N ASN A 556 -7.90 -19.58 5.52
CA ASN A 556 -8.87 -19.59 4.43
C ASN A 556 -8.57 -20.77 3.51
N ILE A 557 -9.58 -21.58 3.19
CA ILE A 557 -9.43 -22.80 2.40
C ILE A 557 -10.50 -22.81 1.33
N ILE A 558 -10.10 -23.00 0.06
CA ILE A 558 -11.03 -23.24 -1.05
C ILE A 558 -10.61 -24.51 -1.79
N ARG A 559 -11.58 -25.36 -2.13
CA ARG A 559 -11.33 -26.49 -3.02
C ARG A 559 -11.43 -26.05 -4.48
N ILE A 560 -10.35 -26.26 -5.23
CA ILE A 560 -10.25 -25.87 -6.64
C ILE A 560 -10.30 -27.06 -7.60
N ARG A 561 -10.14 -28.29 -7.09
CA ARG A 561 -10.34 -29.55 -7.82
C ARG A 561 -10.79 -30.66 -6.87
#